data_AF-A0A6J6TRU3-F1
#
_entry.id   AF-A0A6J6TRU3-F1
#
_cell.length_a   1.000
_cell.length_b   1.000
_cell.length_c   1.000
_cell.angle_alpha   90.00
_cell.angle_beta   90.00
_cell.angle_gamma   90.00
#
_symmetry.space_group_name_H-M   'P 1'
#
loop_
_entity.id
_entity.type
_entity.pdbx_description
1 polymer ?
#
loop_
_entity_poly.entity_id
_entity_poly.type
_entity_poly.pdbx_seq_one_letter_code
_entity_poly.pdbx_strand_id
1 'polypeptide(L)'
;MRNAAIPLVTTGALQIGALIAGSVVVENVFVLPGIGRLLLTSVMTREAITVQSLALVILMIILTMNLLMDVLYGVLDPRIRYRESRQ
;
A
#
# COMPACT_ATOMS: atom_id res chain seq x y z
N MET A 1 -29.11 -0.85 -1.25
CA MET A 1 -27.91 -0.02 -1.48
C MET A 1 -26.80 -0.44 -0.50
N ARG A 2 -26.15 -1.60 -0.71
CA ARG A 2 -25.29 -2.25 0.31
C ARG A 2 -24.05 -2.91 -0.31
N ASN A 3 -23.28 -2.16 -1.11
CA ASN A 3 -21.88 -2.54 -1.43
C ASN A 3 -21.06 -1.44 -2.13
N ALA A 4 -21.39 -0.16 -1.96
CA ALA A 4 -20.65 0.92 -2.62
C ALA A 4 -19.29 1.21 -1.96
N ALA A 5 -19.06 0.74 -0.73
CA ALA A 5 -17.82 0.95 0.01
C ALA A 5 -16.61 0.24 -0.63
N ILE A 6 -16.80 -0.96 -1.19
CA ILE A 6 -15.71 -1.72 -1.84
C ILE A 6 -15.11 -0.95 -3.03
N PRO A 7 -15.89 -0.50 -4.03
CA PRO A 7 -15.32 0.26 -5.13
C PRO A 7 -14.74 1.61 -4.70
N LEU A 8 -15.28 2.23 -3.64
CA LEU A 8 -14.79 3.52 -3.12
C LEU A 8 -13.42 3.41 -2.46
N VAL A 9 -13.18 2.32 -1.72
CA VAL A 9 -11.86 2.01 -1.14
C VAL A 9 -10.85 1.70 -2.23
N THR A 10 -11.23 0.93 -3.26
CA THR A 10 -10.34 0.59 -4.37
C THR A 10 -9.96 1.83 -5.20
N THR A 11 -10.90 2.69 -5.56
CA THR A 11 -10.59 3.91 -6.32
C THR A 11 -9.79 4.92 -5.49
N GLY A 12 -10.10 5.06 -4.20
CA GLY A 12 -9.30 5.89 -3.28
C GLY A 12 -7.85 5.42 -3.18
N ALA A 13 -7.62 4.11 -3.06
CA ALA A 13 -6.28 3.53 -3.04
C ALA A 13 -5.51 3.78 -4.35
N LEU A 14 -6.17 3.66 -5.51
CA LEU A 14 -5.57 3.98 -6.80
C LEU A 14 -5.18 5.47 -6.91
N GLN A 15 -6.01 6.38 -6.41
CA GLN A 15 -5.71 7.81 -6.41
C GLN A 15 -4.54 8.15 -5.50
N ILE A 16 -4.49 7.58 -4.29
CA ILE A 16 -3.34 7.75 -3.39
C ILE A 16 -2.06 7.23 -4.06
N GLY A 17 -2.11 6.06 -4.72
CA GLY A 17 -0.99 5.52 -5.49
C GLY A 17 -0.51 6.48 -6.59
N ALA A 18 -1.44 7.10 -7.32
CA ALA A 18 -1.12 8.08 -8.35
C ALA A 18 -0.47 9.34 -7.76
N LEU A 19 -0.95 9.83 -6.61
CA LEU A 19 -0.36 10.97 -5.92
C LEU A 19 1.06 10.68 -5.41
N ILE A 20 1.29 9.48 -4.87
CA ILE A 20 2.63 9.04 -4.45
C ILE A 20 3.58 9.00 -5.65
N ALA A 21 3.15 8.40 -6.77
CA ALA A 21 3.96 8.35 -7.99
C ALA A 21 4.29 9.75 -8.54
N GLY A 22 3.31 10.67 -8.52
CA GLY A 22 3.52 12.07 -8.90
C GLY A 22 4.49 12.80 -7.96
N SER A 23 4.40 12.54 -6.65
CA SER A 23 5.32 13.10 -5.64
C SER A 23 6.77 12.72 -5.93
N VAL A 24 7.03 11.47 -6.36
CA VAL A 24 8.39 11.03 -6.71
C VAL A 24 8.99 11.88 -7.83
N VAL A 25 8.19 12.27 -8.83
CA VAL A 25 8.66 13.13 -9.93
C VAL A 25 9.02 14.52 -9.39
N VAL A 26 8.18 15.08 -8.52
CA VAL A 26 8.43 16.38 -7.87
C VAL A 26 9.71 16.32 -7.02
N GLU A 27 9.91 15.25 -6.24
CA GLU A 27 11.12 15.03 -5.45
C GLU A 27 12.39 15.04 -6.31
N ASN A 28 12.33 14.42 -7.49
CA ASN A 28 13.48 14.38 -8.41
C ASN A 28 13.76 15.72 -9.09
N VAL A 29 12.72 16.38 -9.59
CA VAL A 29 12.86 17.65 -10.32
C VAL A 29 13.36 18.77 -9.41
N PHE A 30 12.86 18.83 -8.18
CA PHE A 30 13.24 19.86 -7.20
C PHE A 30 14.40 19.43 -6.27
N VAL A 31 14.98 18.24 -6.48
CA VAL A 31 16.09 17.69 -5.66
C VAL A 31 15.75 17.68 -4.16
N LEU A 32 14.50 17.38 -3.83
CA LEU A 32 14.08 17.25 -2.44
C LEU A 32 14.55 15.91 -1.87
N PRO A 33 15.01 15.86 -0.60
CA PRO A 33 15.41 14.62 0.05
C PRO A 33 14.16 13.79 0.38
N GLY A 34 13.75 12.96 -0.57
CA GLY A 34 12.57 12.10 -0.45
C GLY A 34 12.86 10.62 -0.67
N ILE A 35 11.98 9.78 -0.10
CA ILE A 35 12.10 8.31 -0.15
C ILE A 35 11.96 7.81 -1.59
N GLY A 36 11.10 8.43 -2.40
CA GLY A 36 10.89 8.05 -3.80
C GLY A 36 12.12 8.34 -4.67
N ARG A 37 12.75 9.50 -4.46
CA ARG A 37 14.02 9.83 -5.11
C ARG A 37 15.15 8.89 -4.71
N LEU A 38 15.24 8.53 -3.42
CA LEU A 38 16.23 7.56 -2.92
C LEU A 38 16.07 6.20 -3.60
N LEU A 39 14.84 5.67 -3.69
CA LEU A 39 14.56 4.44 -4.43
C LEU A 39 15.05 4.49 -5.87
N LEU A 40 14.64 5.52 -6.62
CA LEU A 40 14.98 5.64 -8.03
C LEU A 40 16.49 5.74 -8.22
N THR A 41 17.17 6.52 -7.38
CA THR A 41 18.62 6.66 -7.44
C THR A 41 19.31 5.34 -7.13
N SER A 42 18.89 4.63 -6.07
CA SER A 42 19.47 3.33 -5.69
C SER A 42 19.25 2.23 -6.72
N VAL A 43 18.10 2.22 -7.41
CA VAL A 43 17.85 1.31 -8.54
C VAL A 43 18.81 1.63 -9.70
N MET A 44 18.98 2.91 -10.03
CA MET A 44 19.87 3.34 -11.11
C MET A 44 21.35 3.10 -10.80
N THR A 45 21.78 3.28 -9.55
CA THR A 45 23.15 3.01 -9.10
C THR A 45 23.40 1.54 -8.78
N ARG A 46 22.41 0.66 -8.95
CA ARG A 46 22.47 -0.79 -8.65
C ARG A 46 22.89 -1.08 -7.19
N GLU A 47 22.53 -0.18 -6.29
CA GLU A 47 22.72 -0.32 -4.84
C GLU A 47 21.71 -1.32 -4.27
N ALA A 48 22.01 -2.62 -4.40
CA ALA A 48 21.09 -3.70 -4.04
C ALA A 48 20.63 -3.65 -2.57
N ILE A 49 21.51 -3.25 -1.65
CA ILE A 49 21.23 -3.18 -0.21
C ILE A 49 20.18 -2.11 0.10
N THR A 50 20.29 -0.93 -0.52
CA THR A 50 19.36 0.18 -0.28
C THR A 50 17.97 -0.10 -0.86
N VAL A 51 17.91 -0.70 -2.06
CA VAL A 51 16.62 -1.12 -2.66
C VAL A 51 15.97 -2.21 -1.81
N GLN A 52 16.74 -3.21 -1.38
CA GLN A 52 16.22 -4.33 -0.59
C GLN A 52 15.70 -3.86 0.78
N SER A 53 16.46 -3.03 1.49
CA SER A 53 16.03 -2.50 2.80
C SER A 53 14.74 -1.70 2.67
N LEU A 54 14.60 -0.88 1.63
CA LEU A 54 13.38 -0.11 1.46
C LEU A 54 12.19 -0.96 1.02
N ALA A 55 12.42 -1.96 0.17
CA ALA A 55 11.39 -2.93 -0.21
C ALA A 55 10.87 -3.70 1.01
N LEU A 56 11.74 -4.09 1.94
CA LEU A 56 11.35 -4.75 3.20
C LEU A 56 10.45 -3.85 4.06
N VAL A 57 10.77 -2.56 4.16
CA VAL A 57 9.95 -1.58 4.90
C VAL A 57 8.56 -1.43 4.26
N ILE A 58 8.51 -1.26 2.92
CA ILE A 58 7.24 -1.15 2.19
C ILE A 58 6.40 -2.43 2.35
N LEU A 59 7.04 -3.60 2.25
CA LEU A 59 6.38 -4.88 2.44
C LEU A 59 5.79 -5.01 3.85
N MET A 60 6.55 -4.61 4.87
CA MET A 60 6.09 -4.62 6.27
C MET A 60 4.86 -3.73 6.47
N ILE A 61 4.84 -2.54 5.87
CA ILE A 61 3.68 -1.64 5.90
C ILE A 61 2.46 -2.29 5.24
N ILE A 62 2.63 -2.87 4.05
CA ILE A 62 1.55 -3.53 3.31
C ILE A 62 1.00 -4.70 4.12
N LEU A 63 1.85 -5.55 4.69
CA LEU A 63 1.44 -6.68 5.53
C LEU A 63 0.68 -6.20 6.77
N THR A 64 1.15 -5.13 7.41
CA THR A 64 0.48 -4.54 8.58
C THR A 64 -0.90 -3.99 8.21
N MET A 65 -1.02 -3.31 7.06
CA MET A 65 -2.30 -2.79 6.56
C MET A 65 -3.26 -3.90 6.17
N ASN A 66 -2.78 -4.97 5.53
CA ASN A 66 -3.61 -6.13 5.21
C ASN A 66 -4.12 -6.81 6.48
N LEU A 67 -3.26 -7.00 7.49
CA LEU A 67 -3.67 -7.54 8.78
C LEU A 67 -4.70 -6.63 9.47
N LEU A 68 -4.49 -5.30 9.40
CA LEU A 68 -5.43 -4.33 9.94
C LEU A 68 -6.80 -4.43 9.24
N MET A 69 -6.80 -4.57 7.92
CA MET A 69 -8.00 -4.78 7.13
C MET A 69 -8.70 -6.09 7.53
N ASP A 70 -7.97 -7.20 7.64
CA ASP A 70 -8.55 -8.48 8.05
C ASP A 70 -9.20 -8.41 9.44
N VAL A 71 -8.55 -7.73 10.39
CA VAL A 71 -9.12 -7.47 11.73
C VAL A 71 -10.36 -6.58 11.62
N LEU A 72 -10.28 -5.50 10.85
CA LEU A 72 -11.39 -4.56 10.68
C LEU A 72 -12.59 -5.25 10.04
N TYR A 73 -12.37 -6.09 9.03
CA TYR A 73 -13.40 -6.94 8.42
C TYR A 73 -13.95 -7.98 9.39
N GLY A 74 -13.11 -8.60 10.22
CA GLY A 74 -13.53 -9.54 11.25
C GLY A 74 -14.41 -8.89 12.33
N VAL A 75 -14.17 -7.63 12.67
CA VAL A 75 -14.96 -6.87 13.64
C VAL A 75 -16.23 -6.26 13.02
N LEU A 76 -16.15 -5.75 11.78
CA LEU A 76 -17.32 -5.17 11.08
C LEU A 76 -18.29 -6.22 10.55
N ASP A 77 -17.83 -7.44 10.24
CA ASP A 77 -18.65 -8.46 9.58
C ASP A 77 -18.79 -9.76 10.39
N PRO A 78 -19.75 -9.83 11.34
CA PRO A 78 -20.07 -11.08 12.05
C PRO A 78 -20.70 -12.17 11.14
N ARG A 79 -20.92 -11.90 9.85
CA ARG A 79 -21.46 -12.89 8.89
C ARG A 79 -20.44 -13.90 8.35
N ILE A 80 -19.13 -13.66 8.49
CA ILE A 80 -18.10 -14.62 8.01
C ILE A 80 -18.19 -15.94 8.79
N ARG A 81 -18.76 -15.92 10.01
CA ARG A 81 -18.98 -17.10 10.86
C ARG A 81 -20.07 -18.06 10.36
N TYR A 82 -20.92 -17.68 9.40
CA TYR A 82 -22.11 -18.47 9.03
C TYR A 82 -21.99 -19.31 7.75
N ARG A 83 -20.84 -19.32 7.07
CA ARG A 83 -20.66 -20.07 5.82
C ARG A 83 -19.92 -21.40 5.97
N GLU A 84 -19.33 -21.67 7.12
CA GLU A 84 -18.59 -22.92 7.35
C GLU A 84 -19.46 -24.06 7.93
N SER A 85 -20.74 -23.80 8.25
CA SER A 85 -21.67 -24.82 8.79
C SER A 85 -22.63 -25.43 7.75
N ARG A 86 -22.26 -25.43 6.46
CA ARG A 86 -22.94 -26.22 5.43
C ARG A 86 -21.94 -26.78 4.42
N GLN A 87 -21.13 -27.73 4.87
CA GLN A 87 -20.88 -28.96 4.12
C GLN A 87 -20.89 -30.13 5.10
#